data_AF-A0AAW2TQU5-F1
#
_entry.id   AF-A0AAW2TQU5-F1
#
_cell.length_a   1.000
_cell.length_b   1.000
_cell.length_c   1.000
_cell.angle_alpha   90.00
_cell.angle_beta   90.00
_cell.angle_gamma   90.00
#
_symmetry.space_group_name_H-M   'P 1'
#
loop_
_entity.id
_entity.type
_entity.pdbx_description
1 polymer ?
#
loop_
_entity_poly.entity_id
_entity_poly.type
_entity_poly.pdbx_seq_one_letter_code
_entity_poly.pdbx_strand_id
1 'polypeptide(L)'
;MADELPLNCHTPAIAEAAQQWFNQLPVGAIGSFQEFRSLFLHQFASSRKLRKTELSLFAVHQKDDELLKEYLQRFNAAALEVPAATQEVKASAFSQRLLDGDLFKSLAKKPVFKFDALLARAAKYISMEEAQAAKKETRGEKRK
;
A
#
# COMPACT_ATOMS: atom_id res chain seq x y z
N MET A 1 14.92 -42.90 9.03
CA MET A 1 14.76 -41.98 7.88
C MET A 1 13.27 -41.72 7.69
N ALA A 2 12.79 -40.62 8.24
CA ALA A 2 11.60 -39.90 7.79
C ALA A 2 11.70 -38.53 8.48
N ASP A 3 12.20 -37.57 7.71
CA ASP A 3 12.32 -36.16 8.05
C ASP A 3 10.97 -35.52 7.72
N GLU A 4 10.19 -35.16 8.73
CA GLU A 4 8.90 -34.49 8.54
C GLU A 4 9.08 -32.99 8.81
N LEU A 5 9.25 -32.24 7.73
CA LEU A 5 9.20 -30.78 7.70
C LEU A 5 7.84 -30.28 8.19
N PRO A 6 7.78 -29.32 9.12
CA PRO A 6 6.51 -28.68 9.46
C PRO A 6 6.08 -27.78 8.29
N LEU A 7 5.00 -28.18 7.61
CA LEU A 7 4.23 -27.32 6.72
C LEU A 7 3.70 -26.14 7.54
N ASN A 8 4.46 -25.06 7.58
CA ASN A 8 3.98 -23.75 8.00
C ASN A 8 3.03 -23.22 6.92
N CYS A 9 1.80 -23.72 6.93
CA CYS A 9 0.72 -23.15 6.17
C CYS A 9 0.18 -21.95 6.97
N HIS A 10 0.38 -20.73 6.50
CA HIS A 10 -0.29 -19.52 7.02
C HIS A 10 -1.79 -19.46 6.67
N THR A 11 -2.51 -20.59 6.76
CA THR A 11 -3.94 -20.74 6.46
C THR A 11 -4.85 -21.29 7.60
N PRO A 12 -4.40 -21.68 8.82
CA PRO A 12 -5.31 -22.25 9.81
C PRO A 12 -6.26 -21.21 10.42
N ALA A 13 -5.83 -19.95 10.54
CA ALA A 13 -6.62 -18.93 11.23
C ALA A 13 -7.95 -18.61 10.50
N ILE A 14 -7.97 -18.62 9.17
CA ILE A 14 -9.18 -18.33 8.40
C ILE A 14 -10.12 -19.54 8.41
N ALA A 15 -9.57 -20.75 8.29
CA ALA A 15 -10.35 -21.98 8.36
C ALA A 15 -11.00 -22.15 9.75
N GLU A 16 -10.22 -21.91 10.82
CA GLU A 16 -10.70 -21.96 12.20
C GLU A 16 -11.76 -20.89 12.47
N ALA A 17 -11.56 -19.64 12.04
CA ALA A 17 -12.54 -18.58 12.18
C ALA A 17 -13.83 -18.86 11.38
N ALA A 18 -13.72 -19.41 10.18
CA ALA A 18 -14.88 -19.82 9.37
C ALA A 18 -15.66 -20.96 10.02
N GLN A 19 -14.96 -21.94 10.60
CA GLN A 19 -15.56 -23.05 11.31
C GLN A 19 -16.24 -22.62 12.62
N GLN A 20 -15.60 -21.76 13.41
CA GLN A 20 -16.18 -21.20 14.62
C GLN A 20 -17.42 -20.38 14.33
N TRP A 21 -17.39 -19.53 13.29
CA TRP A 21 -18.56 -18.78 12.85
C TRP A 21 -19.71 -19.70 12.42
N PHE A 22 -19.43 -20.70 11.59
CA PHE A 22 -20.44 -21.64 11.11
C PHE A 22 -21.14 -22.37 12.26
N ASN A 23 -20.38 -22.75 13.30
CA ASN A 23 -20.92 -23.40 14.50
C ASN A 23 -21.75 -22.48 15.41
N GLN A 24 -21.67 -21.16 15.23
CA GLN A 24 -22.49 -20.19 15.97
C GLN A 24 -23.82 -19.89 15.28
N LEU A 25 -24.03 -20.39 14.06
CA LEU A 25 -25.29 -20.19 13.34
C LEU A 25 -26.41 -21.07 13.96
N PRO A 26 -27.63 -20.54 14.10
CA PRO A 26 -28.74 -21.34 14.61
C PRO A 26 -29.09 -22.49 13.65
N VAL A 27 -29.55 -23.61 14.20
CA VAL A 27 -29.97 -24.78 13.40
C VAL A 27 -31.12 -24.36 12.47
N GLY A 28 -30.93 -24.56 11.17
CA GLY A 28 -31.88 -24.14 10.13
C GLY A 28 -31.63 -22.74 9.56
N ALA A 29 -30.57 -22.04 9.97
CA ALA A 29 -30.21 -20.71 9.44
C ALA A 29 -29.77 -20.70 7.97
N ILE A 30 -29.44 -21.87 7.40
CA ILE A 30 -29.00 -22.01 6.02
C ILE A 30 -29.94 -23.00 5.33
N GLY A 31 -30.95 -22.47 4.65
CA GLY A 31 -31.89 -23.29 3.86
C GLY A 31 -31.40 -23.58 2.45
N SER A 32 -30.39 -22.86 1.97
CA SER A 32 -29.85 -23.01 0.61
C SER A 32 -28.41 -22.51 0.48
N PHE A 33 -27.72 -22.96 -0.57
CA PHE A 33 -26.37 -22.48 -0.87
C PHE A 33 -26.32 -20.96 -1.11
N GLN A 34 -27.38 -20.36 -1.64
CA GLN A 34 -27.45 -18.91 -1.83
C GLN A 34 -27.44 -18.15 -0.50
N GLU A 35 -28.19 -18.66 0.51
CA GLU A 35 -28.20 -18.08 1.85
C GLU A 35 -26.87 -18.28 2.56
N PHE A 36 -26.27 -19.46 2.44
CA PHE A 36 -24.90 -19.70 2.92
C PHE A 36 -23.93 -18.66 2.34
N ARG A 37 -23.97 -18.45 1.02
CA ARG A 37 -23.10 -17.50 0.34
C ARG A 37 -23.34 -16.07 0.83
N SER A 38 -24.60 -15.68 1.05
CA SER A 38 -24.97 -14.35 1.56
C SER A 38 -24.44 -14.11 2.98
N LEU A 39 -24.66 -15.08 3.88
CA LEU A 39 -24.21 -15.01 5.28
C LEU A 39 -22.69 -15.08 5.38
N PHE A 40 -22.05 -15.94 4.58
CA PHE A 40 -20.59 -16.04 4.51
C PHE A 40 -19.98 -14.75 3.97
N LEU A 41 -20.57 -14.16 2.92
CA LEU A 41 -20.16 -12.85 2.46
C LEU A 41 -20.44 -11.79 3.52
N HIS A 42 -21.55 -11.80 4.25
CA HIS A 42 -21.80 -10.81 5.30
C HIS A 42 -20.73 -10.88 6.40
N GLN A 43 -20.41 -12.08 6.87
CA GLN A 43 -19.43 -12.30 7.94
C GLN A 43 -17.99 -12.00 7.49
N PHE A 44 -17.64 -12.41 6.27
CA PHE A 44 -16.27 -12.35 5.75
C PHE A 44 -16.08 -11.29 4.64
N ALA A 45 -17.06 -10.45 4.34
CA ALA A 45 -16.89 -9.32 3.41
C ALA A 45 -16.02 -8.24 4.01
N SER A 46 -16.06 -8.05 5.33
CA SER A 46 -15.17 -7.13 6.02
C SER A 46 -13.69 -7.56 5.95
N SER A 47 -13.42 -8.87 5.81
CA SER A 47 -12.08 -9.40 5.57
C SER A 47 -11.69 -9.42 4.08
N ARG A 48 -12.66 -9.28 3.18
CA ARG A 48 -12.38 -8.93 1.77
C ARG A 48 -12.13 -7.44 1.68
N LYS A 49 -10.89 -7.02 2.00
CA LYS A 49 -10.25 -5.77 1.57
C LYS A 49 -11.25 -4.81 0.93
N LEU A 50 -11.89 -3.98 1.76
CA LEU A 50 -12.74 -2.87 1.33
C LEU A 50 -12.09 -2.30 0.06
N ARG A 51 -12.76 -2.38 -1.11
CA ARG A 51 -12.15 -1.94 -2.36
C ARG A 51 -11.63 -0.53 -2.11
N LYS A 52 -10.31 -0.38 -2.05
CA LYS A 52 -9.69 0.88 -1.71
C LYS A 52 -10.17 1.87 -2.77
N THR A 53 -10.90 2.87 -2.33
CA THR A 53 -11.44 3.91 -3.20
C THR A 53 -10.31 4.87 -3.57
N GLU A 54 -10.54 5.73 -4.55
CA GLU A 54 -9.59 6.80 -4.91
C GLU A 54 -9.17 7.65 -3.70
N LEU A 55 -10.08 7.86 -2.75
CA LEU A 55 -9.84 8.53 -1.47
C LEU A 55 -8.76 7.84 -0.62
N SER A 56 -8.57 6.53 -0.77
CA SER A 56 -7.56 5.77 -0.04
C SER A 56 -6.14 6.19 -0.42
N LEU A 57 -5.94 6.71 -1.63
CA LEU A 57 -4.63 7.25 -2.05
C LEU A 57 -4.29 8.54 -1.31
N PHE A 58 -5.30 9.34 -0.95
CA PHE A 58 -5.12 10.55 -0.15
C PHE A 58 -4.82 10.25 1.32
N ALA A 59 -5.03 9.02 1.78
CA ALA A 59 -4.60 8.62 3.13
C ALA A 59 -3.09 8.32 3.20
N VAL A 60 -2.42 8.13 2.05
CA VAL A 60 -0.99 7.83 2.00
C VAL A 60 -0.21 9.15 1.99
N HIS A 61 0.22 9.59 3.17
CA HIS A 61 1.12 10.74 3.31
C HIS A 61 2.56 10.33 3.55
N GLN A 62 3.47 11.17 3.07
CA GLN A 62 4.87 11.10 3.43
C GLN A 62 5.02 11.47 4.91
N LYS A 63 5.84 10.72 5.65
CA LYS A 63 6.12 10.99 7.08
C LYS A 63 7.38 11.86 7.21
N ASP A 64 7.48 12.67 8.26
CA ASP A 64 8.58 13.64 8.45
C ASP A 64 9.98 13.00 8.39
N ASP A 65 10.13 11.77 8.89
CA ASP A 65 11.39 11.02 8.91
C ASP A 65 11.54 10.06 7.72
N GLU A 66 10.65 10.13 6.73
CA GLU A 66 10.61 9.19 5.63
C GLU A 66 11.25 9.73 4.36
N LEU A 67 12.25 8.97 3.89
CA LEU A 67 12.89 9.21 2.60
C LEU A 67 11.89 9.13 1.45
N LEU A 68 12.09 9.96 0.42
CA LEU A 68 11.21 10.01 -0.75
C LEU A 68 11.05 8.65 -1.44
N LYS A 69 12.10 7.82 -1.41
CA LYS A 69 12.11 6.45 -1.96
C LYS A 69 11.12 5.53 -1.26
N GLU A 70 11.10 5.55 0.07
CA GLU A 70 10.22 4.73 0.89
C GLU A 70 8.77 5.16 0.71
N TYR A 71 8.51 6.47 0.70
CA TYR A 71 7.20 7.03 0.40
C TYR A 71 6.72 6.61 -0.99
N LEU A 72 7.57 6.72 -2.02
CA LEU A 72 7.24 6.35 -3.40
C LEU A 72 6.86 4.87 -3.50
N GLN A 73 7.57 3.97 -2.81
CA GLN A 73 7.26 2.54 -2.78
C GLN A 73 5.90 2.29 -2.13
N ARG A 74 5.61 2.88 -0.96
CA ARG A 74 4.31 2.73 -0.29
C ARG A 74 3.17 3.28 -1.13
N PHE A 75 3.36 4.45 -1.74
CA PHE A 75 2.36 5.05 -2.60
C PHE A 75 2.08 4.19 -3.84
N ASN A 76 3.12 3.64 -4.47
CA ASN A 76 2.95 2.76 -5.63
C ASN A 76 2.19 1.47 -5.26
N ALA A 77 2.49 0.87 -4.12
CA ALA A 77 1.74 -0.29 -3.61
C ALA A 77 0.25 0.05 -3.43
N ALA A 78 -0.07 1.19 -2.83
CA ALA A 78 -1.46 1.65 -2.69
C ALA A 78 -2.12 1.96 -4.06
N ALA A 79 -1.38 2.51 -5.01
CA ALA A 79 -1.86 2.82 -6.36
C ALA A 79 -2.17 1.57 -7.20
N LEU A 80 -1.52 0.44 -6.93
CA LEU A 80 -1.81 -0.86 -7.54
C LEU A 80 -3.08 -1.49 -6.96
N GLU A 81 -3.39 -1.22 -5.69
CA GLU A 81 -4.63 -1.68 -5.04
C GLU A 81 -5.88 -0.91 -5.50
N VAL A 82 -5.69 0.25 -6.15
CA VAL A 82 -6.77 1.10 -6.71
C VAL A 82 -6.64 1.22 -8.23
N PRO A 83 -6.94 0.16 -9.01
CA PRO A 83 -6.84 0.20 -10.47
C PRO A 83 -7.85 1.15 -11.11
N ALA A 84 -8.95 1.47 -10.42
CA ALA A 84 -9.97 2.40 -10.88
C ALA A 84 -9.52 3.88 -10.88
N ALA A 85 -8.48 4.23 -10.12
CA ALA A 85 -8.00 5.60 -10.03
C ALA A 85 -7.33 6.02 -11.36
N THR A 86 -7.72 7.18 -11.88
CA THR A 86 -7.09 7.74 -13.09
C THR A 86 -5.65 8.18 -12.80
N GLN A 87 -4.87 8.35 -13.86
CA GLN A 87 -3.49 8.85 -13.76
C GLN A 87 -3.44 10.23 -13.09
N GLU A 88 -4.44 11.07 -13.34
CA GLU A 88 -4.56 12.42 -12.78
C GLU A 88 -4.86 12.37 -11.29
N VAL A 89 -5.77 11.49 -10.87
CA VAL A 89 -6.10 11.29 -9.45
C VAL A 89 -4.88 10.76 -8.70
N LYS A 90 -4.15 9.79 -9.26
CA LYS A 90 -2.90 9.28 -8.65
C LYS A 90 -1.85 10.38 -8.52
N ALA A 91 -1.66 11.20 -9.55
CA ALA A 91 -0.69 12.29 -9.54
C ALA A 91 -1.06 13.40 -8.54
N SER A 92 -2.35 13.74 -8.47
CA SER A 92 -2.89 14.72 -7.52
C SER A 92 -2.77 14.25 -6.08
N ALA A 93 -3.19 13.01 -5.79
CA ALA A 93 -3.06 12.41 -4.46
C ALA A 93 -1.60 12.35 -4.00
N PHE A 94 -0.67 11.96 -4.89
CA PHE A 94 0.75 11.95 -4.56
C PHE A 94 1.25 13.34 -4.18
N SER A 95 0.93 14.35 -5.00
CA SER A 95 1.45 15.71 -4.85
C SER A 95 0.91 16.41 -3.60
N GLN A 96 -0.36 16.18 -3.27
CA GLN A 96 -1.00 16.76 -2.06
C GLN A 96 -0.51 16.13 -0.76
N ARG A 97 0.02 14.92 -0.82
CA ARG A 97 0.43 14.14 0.35
C ARG A 97 1.94 14.00 0.50
N LEU A 98 2.67 14.68 -0.39
CA LEU A 98 4.11 14.85 -0.33
C LEU A 98 4.48 15.91 0.71
N LEU A 99 5.58 15.72 1.43
CA LEU A 99 6.10 16.74 2.33
C LEU A 99 6.68 17.93 1.57
N ASP A 100 6.73 19.06 2.28
CA ASP A 100 7.31 20.29 1.75
C ASP A 100 8.83 20.13 1.56
N GLY A 101 9.24 19.88 0.32
CA GLY A 101 10.63 19.61 -0.06
C GLY A 101 10.94 20.02 -1.50
N ASP A 102 12.13 19.66 -1.98
CA ASP A 102 12.58 20.03 -3.34
C ASP A 102 11.67 19.46 -4.44
N LEU A 103 11.17 18.23 -4.26
CA LEU A 103 10.21 17.64 -5.19
C LEU A 103 8.87 18.39 -5.15
N PHE A 104 8.34 18.73 -3.97
CA PHE A 104 7.09 19.50 -3.84
C PHE A 104 7.19 20.85 -4.55
N LYS A 105 8.28 21.60 -4.31
CA LYS A 105 8.55 22.89 -4.97
C LYS A 105 8.65 22.73 -6.49
N SER A 106 9.24 21.64 -6.97
CA SER A 106 9.34 21.32 -8.40
C SER A 106 7.99 21.02 -9.04
N LEU A 107 7.13 20.29 -8.34
CA LEU A 107 5.77 19.96 -8.78
C LEU A 107 4.88 21.20 -8.76
N ALA A 108 5.00 22.07 -7.76
CA ALA A 108 4.28 23.34 -7.70
C ALA A 108 4.64 24.28 -8.87
N LYS A 109 5.94 24.33 -9.25
CA LYS A 109 6.40 25.13 -10.39
C LYS A 109 5.98 24.56 -11.73
N LYS A 110 6.01 23.23 -11.87
CA LYS A 110 5.67 22.54 -13.12
C LYS A 110 4.74 21.36 -12.81
N PRO A 111 3.42 21.58 -12.74
CA PRO A 111 2.47 20.53 -12.42
C PRO A 111 2.54 19.39 -13.44
N VAL A 112 2.30 18.18 -12.96
CA VAL A 112 2.26 16.96 -13.77
C VAL A 112 0.96 16.21 -13.48
N PHE A 113 0.26 15.86 -14.55
CA PHE A 113 -1.05 15.20 -14.47
C PHE A 113 -0.98 13.72 -14.84
N LYS A 114 0.16 13.27 -15.39
CA LYS A 114 0.42 11.86 -15.71
C LYS A 114 1.26 11.24 -14.59
N PHE A 115 0.76 10.17 -13.99
CA PHE A 115 1.44 9.49 -12.88
C PHE A 115 2.81 8.96 -13.30
N ASP A 116 2.95 8.39 -14.50
CA ASP A 116 4.24 7.92 -15.03
C ASP A 116 5.31 9.05 -15.10
N ALA A 117 4.92 10.23 -15.59
CA ALA A 117 5.81 11.39 -15.64
C ALA A 117 6.17 11.92 -14.24
N LEU A 118 5.25 11.77 -13.28
CA LEU A 118 5.51 12.08 -11.88
C LEU A 118 6.54 11.10 -11.29
N LEU A 119 6.39 9.79 -11.53
CA LEU A 119 7.33 8.77 -11.07
C LEU A 119 8.73 9.00 -11.63
N ALA A 120 8.83 9.30 -12.93
CA ALA A 120 10.10 9.62 -13.58
C ALA A 120 10.77 10.86 -12.96
N ARG A 121 9.99 11.86 -12.54
CA ARG A 121 10.52 13.03 -11.84
C ARG A 121 10.95 12.66 -10.42
N ALA A 122 10.12 11.95 -9.66
CA ALA A 122 10.45 11.52 -8.29
C ALA A 122 11.74 10.70 -8.25
N ALA A 123 11.94 9.78 -9.21
CA ALA A 123 13.16 8.98 -9.33
C ALA A 123 14.43 9.83 -9.49
N LYS A 124 14.35 10.96 -10.22
CA LYS A 124 15.49 11.89 -10.34
C LYS A 124 15.85 12.54 -9.00
N TYR A 125 14.83 12.92 -8.21
CA TYR A 125 15.07 13.51 -6.89
C TYR A 125 15.60 12.47 -5.90
N ILE A 126 15.10 11.24 -5.93
CA ILE A 126 15.65 10.13 -5.12
C ILE A 126 17.14 9.94 -5.41
N SER A 127 17.52 9.88 -6.70
CA SER A 127 18.93 9.73 -7.09
C SER A 127 19.78 10.93 -6.66
N MET A 128 19.22 12.15 -6.67
CA MET A 128 19.90 13.34 -6.13
C MET A 128 20.12 13.27 -4.62
N GLU A 129 19.10 12.84 -3.85
CA GLU A 129 19.19 12.66 -2.40
C GLU A 129 20.23 11.59 -2.03
N GLU A 130 20.21 10.44 -2.72
CA GLU A 130 21.20 9.36 -2.55
C GLU A 130 22.62 9.84 -2.88
N ALA A 131 22.80 10.60 -3.97
CA ALA A 131 24.11 11.17 -4.33
C ALA A 131 24.60 12.22 -3.32
N GLN A 132 23.70 13.01 -2.71
CA GLN A 132 24.04 13.96 -1.66
C GLN A 132 24.43 13.27 -0.35
N ALA A 133 23.76 12.18 0.00
CA ALA A 133 24.09 11.36 1.16
C ALA A 133 25.51 10.75 1.03
N ALA A 134 25.83 10.15 -0.12
CA ALA A 134 27.16 9.58 -0.38
C ALA A 134 28.30 10.62 -0.31
N LYS A 135 28.03 11.87 -0.73
CA LYS A 135 29.00 12.97 -0.62
C LYS A 135 29.23 13.44 0.82
N LYS A 136 28.24 13.30 1.72
CA LYS A 136 28.40 13.65 3.13
C LYS A 136 29.23 12.60 3.86
N GLU A 137 29.05 11.33 3.55
CA GLU A 137 29.79 10.21 4.14
C GLU A 137 31.29 10.27 3.79
N THR A 138 31.62 10.47 2.51
CA THR A 138 33.01 10.61 2.05
C THR A 138 33.76 11.83 2.59
N ARG A 139 33.04 12.87 3.04
CA ARG A 139 33.61 14.05 3.70
C ARG A 139 33.78 13.87 5.22
N GLY A 140 32.97 13.01 5.84
CA GLY A 140 33.11 12.63 7.25
C GLY A 140 34.31 11.71 7.49
N GLU A 141 34.59 10.80 6.56
CA GLU A 141 35.72 9.86 6.63
C GLU A 141 37.10 10.56 6.54
N LYS A 142 37.19 11.73 5.90
CA LYS A 142 38.45 12.51 5.78
C LYS A 142 38.79 13.36 7.01
N ARG A 143 37.97 13.35 8.06
CA ARG A 143 38.14 14.16 9.28
C ARG A 143 38.30 13.31 10.55
N LYS A 144 38.42 11.98 10.41
CA LYS A 144 38.65 11.05 11.50
C LYS A 144 40.04 10.44 11.37
#